data_AF-A0A959ILE0-F1
#
_entry.id   AF-A0A959ILE0-F1
#
_cell.length_a   1.000
_cell.length_b   1.000
_cell.length_c   1.000
_cell.angle_alpha   90.00
_cell.angle_beta   90.00
_cell.angle_gamma   90.00
#
_symmetry.space_group_name_H-M   'P 1'
#
loop_
_entity.id
_entity.type
_entity.pdbx_description
1 polymer ?
#
loop_
_entity_poly.entity_id
_entity_poly.type
_entity_poly.pdbx_seq_one_letter_code
_entity_poly.pdbx_strand_id
1 'polypeptide(L)'
;YGGTGRAARDWPSYHALMRTLATLRDDETMLVQSGRPVGVMRTHEWAPRVLIANSNLVGDWATWPEFRRLESLGLTMYGQMTAGSWIYIGTQGILQGTYETFGAVAHKRFGDTLAGTLTLTGGCGGMGGAQPLAVTLNEGACLIVDVDASRLARRVKDRYLDEWTDDLDDAVDKALAAKRERRGWSVGVVGNAA
;
A
#
# COMPACT_ATOMS: atom_id res chain seq x y z
N TYR A 1 2.59 5.50 0.89
CA TYR A 1 1.57 4.85 0.02
C TYR A 1 0.18 5.15 0.59
N GLY A 2 -0.89 4.76 -0.10
CA GLY A 2 -2.26 4.92 0.41
C GLY A 2 -2.68 6.39 0.55
N GLY A 3 -2.73 7.12 -0.56
CA GLY A 3 -2.97 8.56 -0.55
C GLY A 3 -1.75 9.33 -0.05
N THR A 4 -1.92 10.15 0.98
CA THR A 4 -0.90 11.07 1.52
C THR A 4 -0.01 10.45 2.61
N GLY A 5 0.07 9.12 2.70
CA GLY A 5 0.92 8.44 3.69
C GLY A 5 2.42 8.75 3.48
N ARG A 6 3.07 9.35 4.48
CA ARG A 6 4.46 9.86 4.43
C ARG A 6 5.37 9.20 5.47
N ALA A 7 6.69 9.26 5.23
CA ALA A 7 7.73 8.75 6.13
C ALA A 7 8.20 9.78 7.17
N ALA A 8 8.14 11.07 6.82
CA ALA A 8 8.44 12.21 7.70
C ALA A 8 7.45 13.34 7.38
N ARG A 9 7.22 14.23 8.35
CA ARG A 9 6.20 15.29 8.24
C ARG A 9 6.48 16.22 7.06
N ASP A 10 7.71 16.67 7.00
CA ASP A 10 8.27 17.62 6.07
C ASP A 10 9.80 17.38 5.94
N TRP A 11 10.43 18.07 4.99
CA TRP A 11 11.87 17.93 4.75
C TRP A 11 12.74 18.33 5.95
N PRO A 12 12.48 19.43 6.67
CA PRO A 12 13.20 19.74 7.91
C PRO A 12 13.14 18.61 8.94
N SER A 13 11.96 18.00 9.13
CA SER A 13 11.76 16.87 10.02
C SER A 13 12.53 15.64 9.55
N TYR A 14 12.53 15.34 8.24
CA TYR A 14 13.35 14.27 7.67
C TYR A 14 14.84 14.44 7.99
N HIS A 15 15.39 15.64 7.74
CA HIS A 15 16.80 15.89 8.02
C HIS A 15 17.11 15.85 9.52
N ALA A 16 16.19 16.30 10.37
CA ALA A 16 16.34 16.19 11.81
C ALA A 16 16.31 14.73 12.29
N LEU A 17 15.45 13.88 11.72
CA LEU A 17 15.41 12.44 12.02
C LEU A 17 16.75 11.79 11.68
N MET A 18 17.27 12.05 10.48
CA MET A 18 18.55 11.50 10.03
C MET A 18 19.71 11.93 10.94
N ARG A 19 19.79 13.23 11.30
CA ARG A 19 20.83 13.72 12.22
C ARG A 19 20.71 13.09 13.60
N THR A 20 19.49 12.97 14.13
CA THR A 20 19.26 12.42 15.47
C THR A 20 19.62 10.93 15.52
N LEU A 21 19.20 10.15 14.51
CA LEU A 21 19.53 8.73 14.39
C LEU A 21 21.04 8.50 14.26
N ALA A 22 21.76 9.37 13.55
CA ALA A 22 23.21 9.24 13.37
C ALA A 22 24.02 9.46 14.67
N THR A 23 23.45 10.12 15.67
CA THR A 23 24.12 10.45 16.94
C THR A 23 23.42 9.83 18.16
N LEU A 24 22.41 8.98 17.96
CA LEU A 24 21.64 8.37 19.05
C LEU A 24 22.48 7.31 19.75
N ARG A 25 22.62 7.39 21.07
CA ARG A 25 23.39 6.41 21.85
C ARG A 25 22.62 5.12 22.06
N ASP A 26 23.34 4.05 22.38
CA ASP A 26 22.77 2.72 22.60
C ASP A 26 21.81 2.66 23.81
N ASP A 27 21.88 3.61 24.74
CA ASP A 27 20.97 3.71 25.89
C ASP A 27 19.97 4.87 25.77
N GLU A 28 19.74 5.38 24.55
CA GLU A 28 18.79 6.45 24.27
C GLU A 28 17.61 6.01 23.40
N THR A 29 16.49 6.71 23.52
CA THR A 29 15.28 6.52 22.71
C THR A 29 14.84 7.86 22.12
N MET A 30 14.74 7.92 20.79
CA MET A 30 14.15 9.05 20.07
C MET A 30 12.62 8.96 20.05
N LEU A 31 11.95 10.08 20.34
CA LEU A 31 10.50 10.22 20.27
C LEU A 31 10.11 10.91 18.96
N VAL A 32 9.25 10.27 18.18
CA VAL A 32 8.72 10.81 16.92
C VAL A 32 7.21 11.03 17.05
N GLN A 33 6.78 12.28 16.92
CA GLN A 33 5.38 12.66 16.94
C GLN A 33 4.97 13.07 15.53
N SER A 34 4.02 12.37 14.92
CA SER A 34 3.53 12.61 13.55
C SER A 34 4.65 12.97 12.58
N GLY A 35 5.64 12.08 12.45
CA GLY A 35 6.77 12.20 11.53
C GLY A 35 7.80 13.29 11.86
N ARG A 36 7.78 13.87 13.06
CA ARG A 36 8.77 14.86 13.53
C ARG A 36 9.49 14.34 14.78
N PRO A 37 10.84 14.44 14.86
CA PRO A 37 11.57 14.11 16.07
C PRO A 37 11.36 15.24 17.09
N VAL A 38 10.84 14.90 18.27
CA VAL A 38 10.45 15.87 19.30
C VAL A 38 11.27 15.78 20.57
N GLY A 39 12.07 14.73 20.74
CA GLY A 39 12.98 14.59 21.86
C GLY A 39 13.78 13.30 21.82
N VAL A 40 14.84 13.26 22.62
CA VAL A 40 15.63 12.08 22.92
C VAL A 40 15.69 11.96 24.43
N MET A 41 15.42 10.76 24.95
CA MET A 41 15.54 10.47 26.37
C MET A 41 16.45 9.28 26.60
N ARG A 42 17.22 9.33 27.69
CA ARG A 42 17.97 8.17 28.15
C ARG A 42 17.00 7.13 28.70
N THR A 43 17.14 5.90 28.24
CA THR A 43 16.38 4.73 28.65
C THR A 43 17.37 3.65 29.10
N HIS A 44 17.51 2.57 28.33
CA HIS A 44 18.48 1.50 28.54
C HIS A 44 18.70 0.73 27.23
N GLU A 45 19.77 -0.05 27.13
CA GLU A 45 20.15 -0.75 25.90
C GLU A 45 19.07 -1.69 25.32
N TRP A 46 18.22 -2.29 26.15
CA TRP A 46 17.14 -3.18 25.69
C TRP A 46 15.83 -2.47 25.33
N ALA A 47 15.74 -1.15 25.54
CA ALA A 47 14.57 -0.38 25.14
C ALA A 47 14.57 -0.15 23.62
N PRO A 48 13.40 0.10 23.01
CA PRO A 48 13.35 0.55 21.62
C PRO A 48 14.18 1.84 21.43
N ARG A 49 14.98 1.88 20.35
CA ARG A 49 15.74 3.09 19.96
C ARG A 49 14.82 4.21 19.47
N VAL A 50 13.64 3.88 18.96
CA VAL A 50 12.67 4.86 18.45
C VAL A 50 11.26 4.47 18.89
N LEU A 51 10.53 5.45 19.41
CA LEU A 51 9.09 5.33 19.67
C LEU A 51 8.34 6.33 18.78
N ILE A 52 7.31 5.85 18.10
CA ILE A 52 6.59 6.61 17.07
C ILE A 52 5.10 6.65 17.41
N ALA A 53 4.54 7.85 17.44
CA ALA A 53 3.10 8.09 17.53
C ALA A 53 2.66 9.02 16.41
N ASN A 54 2.02 8.47 15.38
CA ASN A 54 1.60 9.21 14.18
C ASN A 54 0.08 9.35 14.11
N SER A 55 -0.41 10.51 13.68
CA SER A 55 -1.81 10.75 13.27
C SER A 55 -2.88 10.58 14.37
N ASN A 56 -2.50 10.36 15.61
CA ASN A 56 -3.44 10.22 16.72
C ASN A 56 -4.16 11.55 17.00
N LEU A 57 -5.49 11.49 17.08
CA LEU A 57 -6.37 12.59 17.46
C LEU A 57 -7.33 12.10 18.53
N VAL A 58 -7.79 12.99 19.40
CA VAL A 58 -8.85 12.68 20.38
C VAL A 58 -10.12 12.28 19.62
N GLY A 59 -10.90 11.34 20.15
CA GLY A 59 -12.01 10.68 19.45
C GLY A 59 -12.96 11.64 18.72
N ASP A 60 -13.47 12.68 19.39
CA ASP A 60 -14.38 13.67 18.79
C ASP A 60 -13.77 14.49 17.64
N TRP A 61 -12.43 14.52 17.57
CA TRP A 61 -11.65 15.24 16.56
C TRP A 61 -11.01 14.31 15.52
N ALA A 62 -11.20 12.99 15.62
CA ALA A 62 -10.61 12.00 14.73
C ALA A 62 -11.33 11.97 13.35
N THR A 63 -11.37 13.12 12.68
CA THR A 63 -12.05 13.34 11.41
C THR A 63 -11.09 13.89 10.35
N TRP A 64 -11.39 13.63 9.07
CA TRP A 64 -10.57 14.15 7.96
C TRP A 64 -10.53 15.68 7.87
N PRO A 65 -11.63 16.43 8.06
CA PRO A 65 -11.58 17.89 8.08
C PRO A 65 -10.61 18.44 9.12
N GLU A 66 -10.66 17.93 10.36
CA GLU A 66 -9.76 18.36 11.42
C GLU A 66 -8.31 17.94 11.16
N PHE A 67 -8.11 16.70 10.70
CA PHE A 67 -6.80 16.24 10.27
C PHE A 67 -6.18 17.16 9.20
N ARG A 68 -6.95 17.53 8.17
CA ARG A 68 -6.49 18.41 7.08
C ARG A 68 -6.20 19.83 7.56
N ARG A 69 -6.99 20.35 8.51
CA ARG A 69 -6.71 21.62 9.18
C ARG A 69 -5.38 21.59 9.92
N LEU A 70 -5.11 20.51 10.67
CA LEU A 70 -3.82 20.34 11.36
C LEU A 70 -2.66 20.12 10.39
N GLU A 71 -2.90 19.42 9.27
CA GLU A 71 -1.90 19.18 8.23
C GLU A 71 -1.49 20.48 7.55
N SER A 72 -2.46 21.36 7.21
CA SER A 72 -2.18 22.67 6.61
C SER A 72 -1.42 23.60 7.55
N LEU A 73 -1.60 23.43 8.87
CA LEU A 73 -0.84 24.12 9.91
C LEU A 73 0.54 23.48 10.19
N GLY A 74 0.90 22.38 9.53
CA GLY A 74 2.17 21.66 9.77
C GLY A 74 2.24 20.93 11.12
N LEU A 75 1.09 20.65 11.74
CA LEU A 75 1.00 20.06 13.09
C LEU A 75 0.84 18.54 13.08
N THR A 76 0.50 17.94 11.95
CA THR A 76 0.32 16.49 11.82
C THR A 76 0.89 15.94 10.52
N MET A 77 0.90 14.62 10.41
CA MET A 77 1.32 13.84 9.24
C MET A 77 0.44 12.59 9.20
N TYR A 78 0.07 12.13 8.00
CA TYR A 78 -0.61 10.86 7.82
C TYR A 78 0.44 9.74 7.75
N GLY A 79 0.51 8.91 8.79
CA GLY A 79 1.51 7.84 8.90
C GLY A 79 1.16 6.58 8.12
N GLN A 80 -0.12 6.39 7.76
CA GLN A 80 -0.64 5.09 7.34
C GLN A 80 -0.19 4.02 8.37
N MET A 81 0.11 2.79 7.95
CA MET A 81 0.64 1.73 8.80
C MET A 81 2.17 1.70 8.70
N THR A 82 2.73 1.36 7.53
CA THR A 82 4.18 1.14 7.36
C THR A 82 4.94 2.31 6.74
N ALA A 83 4.23 3.35 6.28
CA ALA A 83 4.87 4.54 5.72
C ALA A 83 5.61 5.34 6.81
N GLY A 84 4.89 5.72 7.87
CA GLY A 84 5.43 6.51 8.98
C GLY A 84 6.20 5.71 10.03
N SER A 85 6.25 4.38 9.91
CA SER A 85 7.00 3.46 10.79
C SER A 85 8.18 2.78 10.08
N TRP A 86 8.49 3.23 8.85
CA TRP A 86 9.72 2.91 8.13
C TRP A 86 9.96 1.43 7.84
N ILE A 87 8.89 0.70 7.52
CA ILE A 87 8.96 -0.74 7.18
C ILE A 87 8.17 -1.08 5.92
N TYR A 88 7.97 -0.09 5.03
CA TYR A 88 7.35 -0.31 3.74
C TYR A 88 8.32 -0.97 2.76
N ILE A 89 8.00 -2.18 2.30
CA ILE A 89 8.82 -2.97 1.38
C ILE A 89 8.24 -3.04 -0.04
N GLY A 90 7.51 -1.99 -0.45
CA GLY A 90 6.82 -1.99 -1.73
C GLY A 90 5.54 -2.84 -1.72
N THR A 91 5.07 -3.17 -2.93
CA THR A 91 3.85 -3.95 -3.15
C THR A 91 3.90 -5.32 -2.47
N GLN A 92 5.10 -5.90 -2.28
CA GLN A 92 5.28 -7.20 -1.66
C GLN A 92 4.74 -7.26 -0.22
N GLY A 93 4.75 -6.15 0.51
CA GLY A 93 4.33 -6.10 1.91
C GLY A 93 2.89 -6.52 2.16
N ILE A 94 2.02 -6.48 1.13
CA ILE A 94 0.63 -6.95 1.23
C ILE A 94 0.34 -8.17 0.35
N LEU A 95 1.27 -8.56 -0.51
CA LEU A 95 1.05 -9.59 -1.53
C LEU A 95 0.56 -10.90 -0.91
N GLN A 96 1.22 -11.39 0.14
CA GLN A 96 0.81 -12.63 0.79
C GLN A 96 -0.59 -12.50 1.39
N GLY A 97 -0.90 -11.42 2.10
CA GLY A 97 -2.23 -11.21 2.67
C GLY A 97 -3.33 -11.18 1.60
N THR A 98 -3.07 -10.54 0.45
CA THR A 98 -4.00 -10.54 -0.69
C THR A 98 -4.12 -11.92 -1.34
N TYR A 99 -3.00 -12.62 -1.52
CA TYR A 99 -2.97 -14.00 -2.02
C TYR A 99 -3.78 -14.95 -1.14
N GLU A 100 -3.57 -14.93 0.17
CA GLU A 100 -4.31 -15.76 1.14
C GLU A 100 -5.81 -15.41 1.17
N THR A 101 -6.15 -14.13 0.98
CA THR A 101 -7.56 -13.70 0.89
C THR A 101 -8.24 -14.34 -0.32
N PHE A 102 -7.59 -14.31 -1.48
CA PHE A 102 -8.11 -14.94 -2.70
C PHE A 102 -8.07 -16.47 -2.61
N GLY A 103 -7.05 -17.05 -1.98
CA GLY A 103 -6.98 -18.49 -1.68
C GLY A 103 -8.13 -18.95 -0.78
N ALA A 104 -8.48 -18.17 0.25
CA ALA A 104 -9.64 -18.45 1.09
C ALA A 104 -10.97 -18.38 0.32
N VAL A 105 -11.10 -17.44 -0.63
CA VAL A 105 -12.26 -17.39 -1.54
C VAL A 105 -12.30 -18.63 -2.43
N ALA A 106 -11.15 -19.02 -3.00
CA ALA A 106 -11.00 -20.20 -3.84
C ALA A 106 -11.42 -21.48 -3.09
N HIS A 107 -10.89 -21.69 -1.88
CA HIS A 107 -11.26 -22.80 -1.00
C HIS A 107 -12.75 -22.84 -0.71
N LYS A 108 -13.33 -21.70 -0.33
CA LYS A 108 -14.73 -21.64 0.11
C LYS A 108 -15.75 -21.78 -1.04
N ARG A 109 -15.38 -21.43 -2.27
CA ARG A 109 -16.36 -21.24 -3.36
C ARG A 109 -16.03 -21.98 -4.66
N PHE A 110 -14.77 -22.31 -4.92
CA PHE A 110 -14.31 -22.70 -6.26
C PHE A 110 -13.40 -23.94 -6.26
N GLY A 111 -13.36 -24.69 -5.15
CA GLY A 111 -12.60 -25.95 -5.06
C GLY A 111 -11.09 -25.72 -5.06
N ASP A 112 -10.63 -24.84 -4.17
CA ASP A 112 -9.20 -24.57 -3.91
C ASP A 112 -8.40 -23.88 -5.03
N THR A 113 -9.06 -23.45 -6.11
CA THR A 113 -8.44 -22.68 -7.19
C THR A 113 -9.35 -21.59 -7.73
N LEU A 114 -8.78 -20.51 -8.28
CA LEU A 114 -9.52 -19.51 -9.06
C LEU A 114 -9.47 -19.79 -10.57
N ALA A 115 -8.88 -20.90 -11.01
CA ALA A 115 -8.85 -21.30 -12.41
C ALA A 115 -10.25 -21.40 -13.01
N GLY A 116 -10.51 -20.64 -14.08
CA GLY A 116 -11.82 -20.54 -14.72
C GLY A 116 -12.74 -19.45 -14.14
N THR A 117 -12.24 -18.65 -13.20
CA THR A 117 -12.96 -17.49 -12.64
C THR A 117 -12.40 -16.17 -13.20
N LEU A 118 -13.20 -15.10 -13.10
CA LEU A 118 -12.77 -13.73 -13.39
C LEU A 118 -12.98 -12.89 -12.13
N THR A 119 -11.92 -12.24 -11.68
CA THR A 119 -11.95 -11.24 -10.60
C THR A 119 -11.89 -9.85 -11.21
N LEU A 120 -12.88 -9.01 -10.92
CA LEU A 120 -12.90 -7.59 -11.27
C LEU A 120 -12.56 -6.75 -10.03
N THR A 121 -11.65 -5.79 -10.16
CA THR A 121 -11.31 -4.86 -9.07
C THR A 121 -10.85 -3.50 -9.62
N GLY A 122 -10.63 -2.54 -8.71
CA GLY A 122 -10.11 -1.20 -9.03
C GLY A 122 -8.95 -0.78 -8.11
N GLY A 123 -8.09 0.10 -8.61
CA GLY A 123 -6.98 0.70 -7.87
C GLY A 123 -5.69 -0.13 -7.90
N CYS A 124 -4.81 0.18 -8.84
CA CYS A 124 -3.48 -0.40 -9.06
C CYS A 124 -2.34 0.44 -8.41
N GLY A 125 -2.62 0.99 -7.22
CA GLY A 125 -1.68 1.80 -6.44
C GLY A 125 -0.57 0.99 -5.75
N GLY A 126 0.11 1.60 -4.77
CA GLY A 126 1.20 0.97 -3.99
C GLY A 126 0.85 -0.40 -3.41
N MET A 127 -0.34 -0.52 -2.83
CA MET A 127 -0.85 -1.76 -2.22
C MET A 127 -1.81 -2.50 -3.14
N GLY A 128 -2.76 -1.78 -3.75
CA GLY A 128 -3.74 -2.38 -4.67
C GLY A 128 -3.13 -2.99 -5.93
N GLY A 129 -1.91 -2.60 -6.30
CA GLY A 129 -1.13 -3.27 -7.34
C GLY A 129 -0.70 -4.70 -6.99
N ALA A 130 -0.91 -5.19 -5.76
CA ALA A 130 -0.70 -6.60 -5.41
C ALA A 130 -1.84 -7.51 -5.85
N GLN A 131 -3.04 -6.94 -6.07
CA GLN A 131 -4.25 -7.68 -6.42
C GLN A 131 -4.09 -8.56 -7.66
N PRO A 132 -3.52 -8.08 -8.79
CA PRO A 132 -3.49 -8.87 -10.00
C PRO A 132 -2.59 -10.10 -9.85
N LEU A 133 -1.37 -9.93 -9.33
CA LEU A 133 -0.48 -11.03 -9.02
C LEU A 133 -1.07 -12.01 -7.98
N ALA A 134 -1.76 -11.51 -6.96
CA ALA A 134 -2.41 -12.38 -5.97
C ALA A 134 -3.49 -13.28 -6.59
N VAL A 135 -4.27 -12.75 -7.55
CA VAL A 135 -5.28 -13.53 -8.28
C VAL A 135 -4.61 -14.54 -9.22
N THR A 136 -3.57 -14.15 -9.95
CA THR A 136 -2.89 -15.06 -10.89
C THR A 136 -2.09 -16.16 -10.20
N LEU A 137 -1.53 -15.91 -9.01
CA LEU A 137 -0.95 -16.95 -8.14
C LEU A 137 -1.98 -17.97 -7.64
N ASN A 138 -3.26 -17.61 -7.62
CA ASN A 138 -4.39 -18.52 -7.39
C ASN A 138 -4.99 -19.04 -8.72
N GLU A 139 -4.27 -18.92 -9.84
CA GLU A 139 -4.63 -19.40 -11.18
C GLU A 139 -5.83 -18.67 -11.84
N GLY A 140 -6.31 -17.57 -11.24
CA GLY A 140 -7.47 -16.82 -11.74
C GLY A 140 -7.14 -15.76 -12.79
N ALA A 141 -8.16 -15.39 -13.58
CA ALA A 141 -8.09 -14.20 -14.42
C ALA A 141 -8.44 -12.94 -13.62
N CYS A 142 -7.73 -11.84 -13.85
CA CYS A 142 -7.95 -10.56 -13.17
C CYS A 142 -8.13 -9.43 -14.19
N LEU A 143 -9.18 -8.64 -14.03
CA LEU A 143 -9.35 -7.34 -14.67
C LEU A 143 -9.25 -6.25 -13.60
N ILE A 144 -8.27 -5.36 -13.72
CA ILE A 144 -8.05 -4.26 -12.76
C ILE A 144 -8.16 -2.90 -13.44
N VAL A 145 -9.05 -2.06 -12.94
CA VAL A 145 -9.24 -0.69 -13.43
C VAL A 145 -8.37 0.28 -12.62
N ASP A 146 -7.61 1.16 -13.29
CA ASP A 146 -6.98 2.30 -12.63
C ASP A 146 -7.08 3.54 -13.53
N VAL A 147 -7.31 4.70 -12.93
CA VAL A 147 -7.47 5.96 -13.67
C VAL A 147 -6.13 6.51 -14.18
N ASP A 148 -5.02 6.09 -13.57
CA ASP A 148 -3.67 6.58 -13.86
C ASP A 148 -2.85 5.49 -14.56
N ALA A 149 -2.69 5.62 -15.88
CA ALA A 149 -1.91 4.71 -16.72
C ALA A 149 -0.48 4.48 -16.20
N SER A 150 0.14 5.47 -15.53
CA SER A 150 1.48 5.31 -14.97
C SER A 150 1.53 4.27 -13.84
N ARG A 151 0.40 4.05 -13.14
CA ARG A 151 0.26 3.03 -12.10
C ARG A 151 0.24 1.64 -12.69
N LEU A 152 -0.52 1.44 -13.77
CA LEU A 152 -0.60 0.18 -14.51
C LEU A 152 0.75 -0.15 -15.15
N ALA A 153 1.34 0.78 -15.89
CA ALA A 153 2.64 0.61 -16.53
C ALA A 153 3.75 0.23 -15.52
N ARG A 154 3.73 0.84 -14.33
CA ARG A 154 4.65 0.47 -13.25
C ARG A 154 4.43 -0.97 -12.78
N ARG A 155 3.19 -1.47 -12.68
CA ARG A 155 2.93 -2.85 -12.23
C ARG A 155 3.33 -3.86 -13.29
N VAL A 156 3.19 -3.54 -14.57
CA VAL A 156 3.74 -4.36 -15.65
C VAL A 156 5.27 -4.42 -15.55
N LYS A 157 5.92 -3.27 -15.42
CA LYS A 157 7.39 -3.21 -15.24
C LYS A 157 7.86 -4.03 -14.03
N ASP A 158 7.17 -3.91 -12.90
CA ASP A 158 7.52 -4.59 -11.66
C ASP A 158 7.02 -6.06 -11.62
N ARG A 159 6.35 -6.54 -12.68
CA ARG A 159 5.77 -7.89 -12.84
C ARG A 159 4.70 -8.27 -11.82
N TYR A 160 3.90 -7.29 -11.42
CA TYR A 160 2.70 -7.45 -10.58
C TYR A 160 1.40 -7.44 -11.39
N LEU A 161 1.49 -7.12 -12.69
CA LEU A 161 0.43 -7.09 -13.68
C LEU A 161 1.02 -7.63 -15.00
N ASP A 162 0.30 -8.43 -15.77
CA ASP A 162 0.85 -9.03 -16.99
C ASP A 162 0.84 -8.04 -18.16
N GLU A 163 -0.31 -7.39 -18.39
CA GLU A 163 -0.46 -6.37 -19.43
C GLU A 163 -1.47 -5.28 -19.04
N TRP A 164 -1.48 -4.19 -19.81
CA TRP A 164 -2.53 -3.16 -19.68
C TRP A 164 -2.87 -2.55 -21.03
N THR A 165 -4.08 -2.00 -21.13
CA THR A 165 -4.63 -1.30 -22.30
C THR A 165 -5.47 -0.09 -21.86
N ASP A 166 -5.71 0.85 -22.75
CA ASP A 166 -6.65 1.95 -22.56
C ASP A 166 -8.02 1.71 -23.22
N ASP A 167 -8.19 0.55 -23.86
CA ASP A 167 -9.44 0.09 -24.46
C ASP A 167 -10.16 -0.90 -23.53
N LEU A 168 -11.38 -0.57 -23.12
CA LEU A 168 -12.19 -1.41 -22.23
C LEU A 168 -12.62 -2.72 -22.88
N ASP A 169 -12.99 -2.68 -24.16
CA ASP A 169 -13.48 -3.85 -24.87
C ASP A 169 -12.34 -4.87 -25.05
N ASP A 170 -11.15 -4.40 -25.44
CA ASP A 170 -9.93 -5.22 -25.49
C ASP A 170 -9.58 -5.83 -24.12
N ALA A 171 -9.67 -5.03 -23.05
CA ALA A 171 -9.36 -5.51 -21.70
C ALA A 171 -10.31 -6.62 -21.24
N VAL A 172 -11.60 -6.45 -21.50
CA VAL A 172 -12.65 -7.43 -21.18
C VAL A 172 -12.45 -8.70 -21.99
N ASP A 173 -12.19 -8.59 -23.29
CA ASP A 173 -12.00 -9.74 -24.17
C ASP A 173 -10.80 -10.59 -23.74
N LYS A 174 -9.67 -9.96 -23.42
CA LYS A 174 -8.47 -10.64 -22.90
C LYS A 174 -8.71 -11.32 -21.56
N ALA A 175 -9.38 -10.64 -20.62
CA ALA A 175 -9.68 -11.20 -19.31
C ALA A 175 -10.65 -12.40 -19.41
N LEU A 176 -11.67 -12.31 -20.28
CA LEU A 176 -12.60 -13.41 -20.54
C LEU A 176 -11.94 -14.57 -21.30
N ALA A 177 -10.99 -14.30 -22.19
CA ALA A 177 -10.19 -15.35 -22.84
C ALA A 177 -9.37 -16.13 -21.81
N ALA A 178 -8.61 -15.45 -20.96
CA ALA A 178 -7.84 -16.08 -19.88
C ALA A 178 -8.73 -16.93 -18.94
N LYS A 179 -9.92 -16.41 -18.60
CA LYS A 179 -10.92 -17.17 -17.83
C LYS A 179 -11.30 -18.48 -18.54
N ARG A 180 -11.65 -18.43 -19.83
CA ARG A 180 -12.03 -19.64 -20.61
C ARG A 180 -10.88 -20.63 -20.71
N GLU A 181 -9.66 -20.13 -20.86
CA GLU A 181 -8.42 -20.92 -20.91
C GLU A 181 -8.01 -21.50 -19.54
N ARG A 182 -8.68 -21.11 -18.45
CA ARG A 182 -8.30 -21.46 -17.07
C ARG A 182 -6.87 -21.06 -16.75
N ARG A 183 -6.41 -19.94 -17.31
CA ARG A 183 -5.04 -19.44 -17.19
C ARG A 183 -5.01 -18.24 -16.24
N GLY A 184 -4.09 -18.28 -15.27
CA GLY A 184 -3.76 -17.13 -14.45
C GLY A 184 -3.24 -16.00 -15.34
N TRP A 185 -4.00 -14.92 -15.46
CA TRP A 185 -3.61 -13.76 -16.26
C TRP A 185 -4.28 -12.49 -15.76
N SER A 186 -3.55 -11.38 -15.80
CA SER A 186 -4.01 -10.10 -15.29
C SER A 186 -3.92 -9.00 -16.34
N VAL A 187 -5.04 -8.30 -16.53
CA VAL A 187 -5.20 -7.23 -17.50
C VAL A 187 -5.59 -5.95 -16.78
N GLY A 188 -4.79 -4.90 -16.96
CA GLY A 188 -5.09 -3.57 -16.49
C GLY A 188 -5.85 -2.77 -17.56
N VAL A 189 -6.80 -1.95 -17.14
CA VAL A 189 -7.47 -1.00 -18.04
C VAL A 189 -7.45 0.41 -17.46
N VAL A 190 -7.10 1.38 -18.31
CA VAL A 190 -7.19 2.80 -17.94
C VAL A 190 -8.66 3.19 -17.90
N GLY A 191 -9.14 3.60 -16.74
CA GLY A 191 -10.52 4.00 -16.59
C GLY A 191 -10.86 4.48 -15.19
N ASN A 192 -12.04 5.09 -15.05
CA ASN A 192 -12.62 5.32 -13.73
C ASN A 192 -13.49 4.10 -13.38
N ALA A 193 -13.35 3.57 -12.17
CA ALA A 193 -14.11 2.41 -11.73
C ALA A 193 -15.59 2.72 -11.41
N ALA A 194 -15.96 4.01 -11.30
CA ALA A 194 -17.30 4.49 -11.01
C ALA A 194 -18.22 4.52 -12.23
#